data_AF-A0A5S3YKV8-F1
#
_entry.id   AF-A0A5S3YKV8-F1
#
_cell.length_a   1.000
_cell.length_b   1.000
_cell.length_c   1.000
_cell.angle_alpha   90.00
_cell.angle_beta   90.00
_cell.angle_gamma   90.00
#
_symmetry.space_group_name_H-M   'P 1'
#
loop_
_entity.id
_entity.type
_entity.pdbx_description
1 polymer ?
#
loop_
_entity_poly.entity_id
_entity_poly.type
_entity_poly.pdbx_seq_one_letter_code
_entity_poly.pdbx_strand_id
1 'polypeptide(L)'
;KGSFWGAEIPHKVDVEWRDYKQAKLYRASFKVQRKKAYHIIDELTPVTFASGRVDDDVNPFIIFGFGEGGEVKMWISNSAFAGVKGRILEEIGSAQATWEPFELTDEMFN
;
A
#
# COMPACT_ATOMS: atom_id res chain seq x y z
N LYS A 1 -6.80 19.55 -8.89
CA LYS A 1 -6.92 18.10 -8.62
C LYS A 1 -5.58 17.65 -8.07
N GLY A 2 -5.54 17.15 -6.83
CA GLY A 2 -4.32 16.55 -6.28
C GLY A 2 -3.75 15.48 -7.20
N SER A 3 -2.43 15.37 -7.24
CA SER A 3 -1.70 14.36 -8.01
C SER A 3 -0.87 13.50 -7.05
N PHE A 4 -0.67 12.24 -7.38
CA PHE A 4 0.25 11.38 -6.64
C PHE A 4 1.65 11.56 -7.27
N TRP A 5 2.47 12.43 -6.69
CA TRP A 5 3.81 12.73 -7.23
C TRP A 5 3.80 13.17 -8.71
N GLY A 6 2.82 13.98 -9.11
CA GLY A 6 2.66 14.39 -10.51
C GLY A 6 2.03 13.32 -11.42
N ALA A 7 1.68 12.15 -10.89
CA ALA A 7 1.05 11.06 -11.62
C ALA A 7 -0.41 10.83 -11.19
N GLU A 8 -1.15 10.11 -12.04
CA GLU A 8 -2.49 9.65 -11.72
C GLU A 8 -2.47 8.38 -10.86
N ILE A 9 -3.44 8.26 -9.95
CA ILE A 9 -3.68 7.02 -9.23
C ILE A 9 -4.22 5.98 -10.21
N PRO A 10 -3.69 4.73 -10.23
CA PRO A 10 -4.13 3.69 -11.15
C PRO A 10 -5.61 3.35 -10.96
N HIS A 11 -6.27 2.86 -12.01
CA HIS A 11 -7.66 2.37 -11.95
C HIS A 11 -7.79 0.96 -11.39
N LYS A 12 -6.81 0.12 -11.69
CA LYS A 12 -6.74 -1.29 -11.33
C LYS A 12 -5.29 -1.60 -11.00
N VAL A 13 -5.08 -2.48 -10.04
CA VAL A 13 -3.78 -3.03 -9.71
C VAL A 13 -3.84 -4.54 -9.85
N ASP A 14 -2.81 -5.10 -10.48
CA ASP A 14 -2.52 -6.52 -10.54
C ASP A 14 -1.24 -6.75 -9.75
N VAL A 15 -1.26 -7.69 -8.79
CA VAL A 15 -0.12 -8.01 -7.93
C VAL A 15 0.18 -9.50 -7.96
N GLU A 16 1.46 -9.82 -7.83
CA GLU A 16 1.99 -11.15 -7.64
C GLU A 16 3.02 -11.12 -6.51
N TRP A 17 2.94 -12.06 -5.56
CA TRP A 17 3.95 -12.19 -4.51
C TRP A 17 4.18 -13.63 -4.10
N ARG A 18 5.39 -13.91 -3.60
CA ARG A 18 5.79 -15.23 -3.08
C ARG A 18 5.81 -15.19 -1.56
N ASP A 19 5.14 -16.14 -0.93
CA ASP A 19 5.35 -16.49 0.47
C ASP A 19 6.23 -17.73 0.53
N TYR A 20 7.51 -17.51 0.86
CA TYR A 20 8.51 -18.56 0.97
C TYR A 20 8.31 -19.48 2.18
N LYS A 21 7.66 -19.00 3.25
CA LYS A 21 7.35 -19.80 4.44
C LYS A 21 6.25 -20.81 4.13
N GLN A 22 5.34 -20.47 3.22
CA GLN A 22 4.22 -21.31 2.81
C GLN A 22 4.43 -22.02 1.46
N ALA A 23 5.51 -21.71 0.73
CA ALA A 23 5.75 -22.16 -0.64
C ALA A 23 4.59 -21.83 -1.59
N LYS A 24 4.03 -20.62 -1.48
CA LYS A 24 2.87 -20.17 -2.29
C LYS A 24 3.18 -18.95 -3.15
N LEU A 25 2.74 -19.01 -4.39
CA LEU A 25 2.71 -17.88 -5.32
C LEU A 25 1.28 -17.33 -5.37
N TYR A 26 1.09 -16.15 -4.81
CA TYR A 26 -0.18 -15.45 -4.72
C TYR A 26 -0.36 -14.50 -5.91
N ARG A 27 -1.60 -14.40 -6.41
CA ARG A 27 -2.02 -13.44 -7.43
C ARG A 27 -3.35 -12.81 -7.06
N ALA A 28 -3.43 -11.49 -7.19
CA ALA A 28 -4.66 -10.75 -6.96
C ALA A 28 -4.81 -9.57 -7.92
N SER A 29 -6.07 -9.22 -8.17
CA SER A 29 -6.48 -8.09 -8.98
C SER A 29 -7.55 -7.30 -8.24
N PHE A 30 -7.43 -5.99 -8.16
CA PHE A 30 -8.49 -5.15 -7.58
C PHE A 30 -8.62 -3.80 -8.26
N LYS A 31 -9.83 -3.24 -8.16
CA LYS A 31 -10.12 -1.86 -8.58
C LYS A 31 -9.74 -0.90 -7.48
N VAL A 32 -9.16 0.24 -7.85
CA VAL A 32 -8.81 1.30 -6.91
C VAL A 32 -9.97 2.28 -6.76
N GLN A 33 -10.28 2.64 -5.52
CA GLN A 33 -11.26 3.65 -5.16
C GLN A 33 -10.71 5.07 -5.41
N ARG A 34 -10.40 5.40 -6.67
CA ARG A 34 -9.72 6.65 -7.06
C ARG A 34 -10.38 7.91 -6.53
N LYS A 35 -11.72 7.98 -6.54
CA LYS A 35 -12.46 9.14 -6.02
C LYS A 35 -12.17 9.40 -4.54
N LYS A 36 -12.20 8.32 -3.74
CA LYS A 36 -11.83 8.37 -2.32
C LYS A 36 -10.38 8.82 -2.17
N ALA A 37 -9.48 8.24 -2.96
CA ALA A 37 -8.06 8.56 -2.87
C ALA A 37 -7.74 10.03 -3.21
N TYR A 38 -8.31 10.59 -4.28
CA TYR A 38 -8.11 12.01 -4.62
C TYR A 38 -8.71 12.95 -3.57
N HIS A 39 -9.86 12.62 -3.00
CA HIS A 39 -10.44 13.39 -1.91
C HIS A 39 -9.48 13.46 -0.71
N ILE A 40 -8.85 12.33 -0.35
CA ILE A 40 -7.86 12.30 0.73
C ILE A 40 -6.60 13.10 0.38
N ILE A 41 -6.12 13.06 -0.88
CA ILE A 41 -4.96 13.86 -1.32
C ILE A 41 -5.23 15.36 -1.14
N ASP A 42 -6.44 15.81 -1.48
CA ASP A 42 -6.81 17.22 -1.38
C ASP A 42 -6.93 17.69 0.09
N GLU A 43 -6.94 16.76 1.06
CA GLU A 43 -7.13 17.00 2.49
C GLU A 43 -5.94 16.60 3.37
N LEU A 44 -4.77 16.33 2.79
CA LEU A 44 -3.60 15.92 3.57
C LEU A 44 -3.18 17.05 4.53
N THR A 45 -3.00 16.67 5.79
CA THR A 45 -2.54 17.58 6.85
C THR A 45 -1.08 17.29 7.22
N PRO A 46 -0.34 18.29 7.75
CA PRO A 46 1.00 18.09 8.29
C PRO A 46 1.10 16.94 9.29
N VAL A 47 2.28 16.35 9.38
CA VAL A 47 2.57 15.26 10.32
C VAL A 47 3.66 15.64 11.32
N THR A 48 3.66 15.01 12.50
CA THR A 48 4.70 15.24 13.53
C THR A 48 5.38 13.94 13.92
N PHE A 49 6.69 13.89 13.69
CA PHE A 49 7.54 12.74 14.04
C PHE A 49 7.79 12.65 15.54
N ALA A 50 8.22 11.47 16.00
CA ALA A 50 8.58 11.25 17.40
C ALA A 50 9.71 12.18 17.89
N SER A 51 10.56 12.68 16.98
CA SER A 51 11.60 13.68 17.28
C SER A 51 11.04 15.08 17.54
N GLY A 52 9.73 15.32 17.34
CA GLY A 52 9.11 16.63 17.39
C GLY A 52 9.20 17.42 16.07
N ARG A 53 9.93 16.90 15.07
CA ARG A 53 9.96 17.49 13.73
C ARG A 53 8.55 17.48 13.13
N VAL A 54 8.12 18.63 12.63
CA VAL A 54 6.90 18.79 11.83
C VAL A 54 7.27 18.75 10.36
N ASP A 55 6.45 18.08 9.56
CA ASP A 55 6.54 18.06 8.11
C ASP A 55 5.21 18.56 7.56
N ASP A 56 5.26 19.74 6.95
CA ASP A 56 4.12 20.52 6.45
C ASP A 56 3.95 20.43 4.92
N ASP A 57 4.96 19.94 4.21
CA ASP A 57 4.90 19.65 2.77
C ASP A 57 4.60 18.16 2.52
N VAL A 58 3.41 17.75 2.98
CA VAL A 58 3.01 16.34 2.96
C VAL A 58 2.61 15.87 1.56
N ASN A 59 3.43 14.97 1.02
CA ASN A 59 3.10 14.26 -0.21
C ASN A 59 2.37 12.94 0.09
N PRO A 60 1.39 12.54 -0.74
CA PRO A 60 0.71 11.26 -0.54
C PRO A 60 1.64 10.08 -0.77
N PHE A 61 1.46 9.05 0.05
CA PHE A 61 2.08 7.74 -0.06
C PHE A 61 1.02 6.69 -0.36
N ILE A 62 1.35 5.76 -1.25
CA ILE A 62 0.63 4.52 -1.43
C ILE A 62 1.34 3.44 -0.64
N ILE A 63 0.61 2.69 0.16
CA ILE A 63 1.13 1.59 0.97
C ILE A 63 0.40 0.31 0.56
N PHE A 64 1.15 -0.76 0.33
CA PHE A 64 0.62 -2.09 0.09
C PHE A 64 0.85 -2.99 1.30
N GLY A 65 -0.11 -3.86 1.58
CA GLY A 65 0.00 -4.90 2.59
C GLY A 65 -0.44 -6.23 2.01
N PHE A 66 0.32 -7.27 2.32
CA PHE A 66 0.12 -8.64 1.87
C PHE A 66 0.02 -9.53 3.11
N GLY A 67 -1.05 -10.32 3.20
CA GLY A 67 -1.31 -11.24 4.30
C GLY A 67 -0.97 -12.69 3.94
N GLU A 68 -0.61 -13.48 4.95
CA GLU A 68 -0.35 -14.94 4.82
C GLU A 68 -1.61 -15.73 4.39
N GLY A 69 -2.80 -15.14 4.49
CA GLY A 69 -4.05 -15.72 4.00
C GLY A 69 -4.34 -15.39 2.54
N GLY A 70 -3.50 -14.57 1.88
CA GLY A 70 -3.73 -14.07 0.53
C GLY A 70 -4.42 -12.70 0.50
N GLU A 71 -4.59 -12.03 1.63
CA GLU A 71 -5.16 -10.69 1.66
C GLU A 71 -4.21 -9.69 0.99
N VAL A 72 -4.70 -8.90 0.04
CA VAL A 72 -4.00 -7.70 -0.42
C VAL A 72 -4.82 -6.47 -0.11
N LYS A 73 -4.15 -5.44 0.39
CA LYS A 73 -4.75 -4.14 0.66
C LYS A 73 -3.83 -3.02 0.18
N MET A 74 -4.46 -1.94 -0.25
CA MET A 74 -3.81 -0.72 -0.69
C MET A 74 -4.38 0.45 0.10
N TRP A 75 -3.50 1.25 0.69
CA TRP A 75 -3.85 2.45 1.43
C TRP A 75 -3.22 3.69 0.81
N ILE A 76 -3.84 4.83 1.07
CA ILE A 76 -3.22 6.15 0.90
C ILE A 76 -2.92 6.76 2.26
N SER A 77 -1.80 7.46 2.37
CA SER A 77 -1.29 8.01 3.63
C SER A 77 -0.57 9.34 3.42
N ASN A 78 -0.60 10.26 4.38
CA ASN A 78 0.26 11.46 4.41
C ASN A 78 1.66 11.19 4.99
N SER A 79 1.93 9.94 5.39
CA SER A 79 3.26 9.51 5.87
C SER A 79 3.56 8.06 5.53
N ALA A 80 4.80 7.77 5.14
CA ALA A 80 5.27 6.39 4.97
C ALA A 80 5.45 5.65 6.31
N PHE A 81 5.58 6.39 7.42
CA PHE A 81 5.99 5.83 8.70
C PHE A 81 4.80 5.56 9.63
N ALA A 82 4.88 4.46 10.38
CA ALA A 82 3.98 4.21 11.49
C ALA A 82 4.35 5.06 12.72
N GLY A 83 3.39 5.27 13.62
CA GLY A 83 3.62 5.99 14.89
C GLY A 83 3.81 7.50 14.78
N VAL A 84 3.53 8.10 13.62
CA VAL A 84 3.59 9.55 13.40
C VAL A 84 2.26 10.19 13.82
N LYS A 85 2.30 11.31 14.55
CA LYS A 85 1.10 12.04 14.97
C LYS A 85 0.49 12.77 13.78
N GLY A 86 -0.84 12.74 13.67
CA GLY A 86 -1.57 13.35 12.54
C GLY A 86 -1.55 12.49 11.27
N ARG A 87 -1.13 11.23 11.37
CA ARG A 87 -1.14 10.30 10.23
C ARG A 87 -2.58 9.98 9.81
N ILE A 88 -2.86 10.20 8.53
CA ILE A 88 -4.00 9.65 7.80
C ILE A 88 -3.54 8.34 7.15
N LEU A 89 -4.35 7.28 7.27
CA LEU A 89 -4.09 6.01 6.60
C LEU A 89 -5.43 5.36 6.23
N GLU A 90 -5.77 5.39 4.95
CA GLU A 90 -7.11 5.03 4.49
C GLU A 90 -7.06 3.99 3.38
N GLU A 91 -7.85 2.92 3.53
CA GLU A 91 -7.92 1.85 2.54
C GLU A 91 -8.61 2.37 1.27
N ILE A 92 -7.97 2.16 0.11
CA ILE A 92 -8.43 2.58 -1.21
C ILE A 92 -8.53 1.41 -2.20
N GLY A 93 -8.30 0.18 -1.75
CA GLY A 93 -8.44 -1.02 -2.55
C GLY A 93 -8.06 -2.26 -1.77
N SER A 94 -8.72 -3.37 -2.07
CA SER A 94 -8.42 -4.67 -1.47
C SER A 94 -8.91 -5.80 -2.34
N ALA A 95 -8.29 -6.97 -2.18
CA ALA A 95 -8.72 -8.23 -2.77
C ALA A 95 -8.25 -9.42 -1.94
N GLN A 96 -8.83 -10.57 -2.25
CA GLN A 96 -8.37 -11.87 -1.81
C GLN A 96 -7.64 -12.54 -2.98
N ALA A 97 -6.40 -12.96 -2.76
CA ALA A 97 -5.60 -13.63 -3.77
C ALA A 97 -6.01 -15.08 -3.97
N THR A 98 -5.85 -15.55 -5.21
CA THR A 98 -5.67 -16.96 -5.52
C THR A 98 -4.20 -17.34 -5.34
N TRP A 99 -3.92 -18.61 -5.08
CA TRP A 99 -2.55 -19.09 -4.94
C TRP A 99 -2.34 -20.43 -5.64
N GLU A 100 -1.08 -20.66 -6.01
CA GLU A 100 -0.57 -21.96 -6.44
C GLU A 100 0.69 -22.32 -5.63
N PRO A 101 0.96 -23.61 -5.39
CA PRO A 101 2.22 -24.02 -4.79
C PRO A 101 3.39 -23.74 -5.74
N PHE A 102 4.58 -23.47 -5.21
CA PHE A 102 5.82 -23.45 -5.99
C PHE A 102 6.93 -24.23 -5.28
N GLU A 103 7.91 -24.71 -6.04
CA GLU A 103 9.06 -25.43 -5.49
C GLU A 103 10.04 -24.46 -4.85
N LEU A 104 10.32 -24.66 -3.57
CA LEU A 104 11.41 -23.99 -2.87
C LEU A 104 12.72 -24.66 -3.26
N THR A 105 13.66 -23.88 -3.81
CA THR A 105 15.02 -24.34 -4.05
C THR A 105 15.98 -23.64 -3.09
N ASP A 106 17.09 -24.31 -2.74
CA ASP A 106 18.12 -23.74 -1.87
C ASP A 106 18.70 -22.43 -2.43
N GLU A 107 18.67 -22.24 -3.74
CA GLU A 107 19.08 -21.00 -4.42
C GLU A 107 18.21 -19.79 -4.07
N MET A 108 16.97 -19.99 -3.61
CA MET A 108 16.07 -18.88 -3.28
C MET A 108 16.34 -18.25 -1.90
N PHE A 109 17.20 -18.87 -1.09
CA PHE A 109 17.52 -18.44 0.27
C PHE A 109 19.00 -18.04 0.45
N ASN A 110 19.78 -18.06 -0.63
CA ASN A 110 21.18 -17.61 -0.69
C ASN A 110 21.28 -16.26 -1.41
#